data_AF-A0A9D6HV00-F1
#
_entry.id   AF-A0A9D6HV00-F1
#
_cell.length_a   1.000
_cell.length_b   1.000
_cell.length_c   1.000
_cell.angle_alpha   90.00
_cell.angle_beta   90.00
_cell.angle_gamma   90.00
#
_symmetry.space_group_name_H-M   'P 1'
#
loop_
_entity.id
_entity.type
_entity.pdbx_description
1 polymer ?
#
loop_
_entity_poly.entity_id
_entity_poly.type
_entity_poly.pdbx_seq_one_letter_code
_entity_poly.pdbx_strand_id
1 'polypeptide(L)'
;MPFRYLQNFLILKERAEKVLAGKISSSEFLSTLERMDAILARAQEQYNAVEIEEELTPEALRGIDVLGDGLSEYRCALKVMAGFFSDGDPSHIQLGIEQAFIANEKLIKVLHMADQEGKPSSGESQGNTVM
;
A
#
# COMPACT_ATOMS: atom_id res chain seq x y z
N MET A 1 -9.33 4.41 -7.64
CA MET A 1 -8.65 4.68 -6.35
C MET A 1 -7.10 4.55 -6.36
N PRO A 2 -6.35 4.40 -7.49
CA PRO A 2 -4.91 4.08 -7.43
C PRO A 2 -4.03 5.24 -6.94
N PHE A 3 -4.48 6.48 -7.13
CA PHE A 3 -3.73 7.67 -6.77
C PHE A 3 -3.51 7.88 -5.26
N ARG A 4 -4.31 7.25 -4.39
CA ARG A 4 -4.25 7.50 -2.94
C ARG A 4 -3.01 6.89 -2.27
N TYR A 5 -2.61 5.66 -2.62
CA TYR A 5 -1.46 5.01 -1.98
C TYR A 5 -0.14 5.68 -2.39
N LEU A 6 0.01 5.97 -3.69
CA LEU A 6 1.15 6.74 -4.20
C LEU A 6 1.23 8.12 -3.55
N GLN A 7 0.10 8.82 -3.42
CA GLN A 7 0.06 10.13 -2.76
C GLN A 7 0.43 10.04 -1.28
N ASN A 8 -0.05 9.02 -0.55
CA ASN A 8 0.30 8.81 0.86
C ASN A 8 1.79 8.54 1.05
N PHE A 9 2.39 7.72 0.17
CA PHE A 9 3.84 7.48 0.19
C PHE A 9 4.65 8.76 -0.08
N LEU A 10 4.26 9.56 -1.09
CA LEU A 10 4.96 10.80 -1.39
C LEU A 10 4.89 11.80 -0.22
N ILE A 11 3.74 11.91 0.45
CA ILE A 11 3.59 12.72 1.65
C ILE A 11 4.52 12.19 2.76
N LEU A 12 4.52 10.87 3.01
CA LEU A 12 5.38 10.27 4.03
C LEU A 12 6.86 10.54 3.77
N LYS A 13 7.31 10.32 2.53
CA LYS A 13 8.69 10.56 2.10
C LYS A 13 9.09 12.02 2.25
N GLU A 14 8.26 12.95 1.78
CA GLU A 14 8.52 14.39 1.92
C GLU A 14 8.66 14.80 3.40
N ARG A 15 7.78 14.27 4.27
CA ARG A 15 7.80 14.59 5.70
C ARG A 15 9.02 14.00 6.39
N ALA A 16 9.41 12.80 6.00
CA ALA A 16 10.64 12.16 6.46
C ALA A 16 11.90 12.95 6.06
N GLU A 17 11.98 13.42 4.81
CA GLU A 17 13.07 14.31 4.35
C GLU A 17 13.09 15.63 5.13
N LYS A 18 11.92 16.21 5.42
CA LYS A 18 11.81 17.45 6.18
C LYS A 18 12.26 17.29 7.64
N VAL A 19 11.93 16.19 8.32
CA VAL A 19 12.35 15.99 9.73
C VAL A 19 13.86 15.73 9.80
N LEU A 20 14.41 14.96 8.87
CA LEU A 20 15.86 14.72 8.77
C LEU A 20 16.64 16.00 8.47
N ALA A 21 16.05 16.92 7.70
CA ALA A 21 16.63 18.23 7.44
C ALA A 21 16.38 19.27 8.56
N GLY A 22 15.72 18.89 9.66
CA GLY A 22 15.36 19.80 10.76
C GLY A 22 14.33 20.88 10.37
N LYS A 23 13.59 20.69 9.27
CA LYS A 23 12.60 21.64 8.75
C LYS A 23 11.22 21.50 9.37
N ILE A 24 10.93 20.34 9.96
CA ILE A 24 9.74 20.09 10.79
C ILE A 24 10.19 19.45 12.10
N SER A 25 9.37 19.58 13.14
CA SER A 25 9.67 18.97 14.43
C SER A 25 9.47 17.45 14.40
N SER A 26 10.12 16.76 15.33
CA SER A 26 9.86 15.33 15.60
C SER A 26 8.38 15.08 15.92
N SER A 27 7.73 15.98 16.69
CA SER A 27 6.29 15.87 16.98
C SER A 27 5.42 15.95 15.73
N GLU A 28 5.76 16.84 14.79
CA GLU A 28 5.03 17.00 13.54
C GLU A 28 5.21 15.78 12.62
N PHE A 29 6.39 15.16 12.65
CA PHE A 29 6.62 13.89 11.96
C PHE A 29 5.86 12.73 12.61
N LEU A 30 5.84 12.64 13.95
CA LEU A 30 5.08 11.61 14.67
C LEU A 30 3.60 11.66 14.31
N SER A 31 2.98 12.84 14.32
CA SER A 31 1.59 13.02 13.88
C SER A 31 1.36 12.59 12.42
N THR A 32 2.40 12.68 11.57
CA THR A 32 2.33 12.18 10.20
C THR A 32 2.29 10.64 10.21
N LEU A 33 3.13 9.97 10.99
CA LEU A 33 3.14 8.51 11.11
C LEU A 33 1.80 7.99 11.66
N GLU A 34 1.27 8.60 12.72
CA GLU A 34 -0.02 8.23 13.32
C GLU A 34 -1.18 8.36 12.32
N ARG A 35 -1.19 9.46 11.55
CA ARG A 35 -2.18 9.65 10.48
C ARG A 35 -2.08 8.57 9.42
N MET A 36 -0.86 8.19 9.01
CA MET A 36 -0.67 7.15 8.01
C MET A 36 -1.08 5.77 8.54
N ASP A 37 -0.76 5.44 9.79
CA ASP A 37 -1.17 4.19 10.42
C ASP A 37 -2.70 4.10 10.51
N ALA A 38 -3.38 5.20 10.88
CA ALA A 38 -4.85 5.23 10.91
C ALA A 38 -5.49 5.01 9.53
N ILE A 39 -4.90 5.55 8.46
CA ILE A 39 -5.36 5.32 7.08
C ILE A 39 -5.20 3.85 6.70
N LEU A 40 -4.04 3.25 7.00
CA LEU A 40 -3.75 1.85 6.69
C LEU A 40 -4.60 0.89 7.54
N ALA A 41 -4.81 1.18 8.82
CA ALA A 41 -5.65 0.40 9.70
C ALA A 41 -7.10 0.37 9.20
N ARG A 42 -7.64 1.51 8.76
CA ARG A 42 -8.96 1.57 8.15
C ARG A 42 -9.04 0.76 6.86
N ALA A 43 -8.00 0.80 6.02
CA ALA A 43 -7.94 -0.02 4.81
C ALA A 43 -7.90 -1.53 5.15
N GLN A 44 -7.18 -1.91 6.20
CA GLN A 44 -7.12 -3.28 6.69
C GLN A 44 -8.47 -3.75 7.24
N GLU A 45 -9.18 -2.92 8.00
CA GLU A 45 -10.53 -3.23 8.50
C GLU A 45 -11.51 -3.43 7.35
N GLN A 46 -11.47 -2.55 6.34
CA GLN A 46 -12.30 -2.68 5.15
C GLN A 46 -12.00 -3.98 4.40
N TYR A 47 -10.72 -4.34 4.28
CA TYR A 47 -10.28 -5.60 3.69
C TYR A 47 -10.77 -6.81 4.50
N ASN A 48 -10.60 -6.82 5.82
CA ASN A 48 -11.04 -7.92 6.68
C ASN A 48 -12.57 -8.08 6.70
N ALA A 49 -13.32 -7.02 6.40
CA ALA A 49 -14.77 -7.03 6.32
C ALA A 49 -15.31 -7.49 4.96
N VAL A 50 -14.45 -7.74 3.96
CA VAL A 50 -14.88 -8.32 2.68
C VAL A 50 -15.29 -9.77 2.93
N GLU A 51 -16.59 -10.04 2.80
CA GLU A 51 -17.08 -11.41 2.72
C GLU A 51 -16.59 -12.02 1.39
N ILE A 52 -15.77 -13.06 1.50
CA ILE A 52 -15.31 -13.82 0.33
C ILE A 52 -16.48 -14.68 -0.12
N GLU A 53 -17.13 -14.30 -1.22
CA GLU A 53 -18.10 -15.17 -1.91
C GLU A 53 -17.38 -16.44 -2.40
N GLU A 54 -18.07 -17.59 -2.40
CA GLU A 54 -17.50 -18.91 -2.71
C GLU A 54 -16.91 -19.04 -4.14
N GLU A 55 -17.09 -18.04 -5.02
CA GLU A 55 -16.66 -18.07 -6.43
C GLU A 55 -15.59 -17.01 -6.79
N LEU A 56 -14.67 -16.66 -5.88
CA LEU A 56 -13.52 -15.84 -6.28
C LEU A 56 -12.55 -16.62 -7.19
N THR A 57 -12.08 -15.97 -8.25
CA THR A 57 -11.02 -16.50 -9.12
C THR A 57 -9.71 -16.66 -8.34
N PRO A 58 -8.80 -17.56 -8.74
CA PRO A 58 -7.46 -17.65 -8.14
C PRO A 58 -6.67 -16.32 -8.20
N GLU A 59 -6.86 -15.56 -9.27
CA GLU A 59 -6.28 -14.22 -9.44
C GLU A 59 -6.83 -13.21 -8.42
N ALA A 60 -8.15 -13.20 -8.19
CA ALA A 60 -8.78 -12.36 -7.18
C ALA A 60 -8.31 -12.72 -5.75
N LEU A 61 -8.23 -14.01 -5.43
CA LEU A 61 -7.68 -14.49 -4.15
C LEU A 61 -6.21 -14.04 -3.97
N ARG A 62 -5.40 -14.15 -5.03
CA ARG A 62 -4.01 -13.66 -5.00
C ARG A 62 -3.94 -12.14 -4.82
N GLY A 63 -4.84 -11.39 -5.43
CA GLY A 63 -4.94 -9.93 -5.26
C GLY A 63 -5.25 -9.54 -3.82
N ILE A 64 -6.15 -10.30 -3.18
CA ILE A 64 -6.51 -10.19 -1.76
C ILE A 64 -5.28 -10.45 -0.87
N ASP A 65 -4.55 -11.54 -1.07
CA ASP A 65 -3.35 -11.85 -0.29
C ASP A 65 -2.27 -10.75 -0.41
N VAL A 66 -1.99 -10.30 -1.64
CA VAL A 66 -0.99 -9.25 -1.88
C VAL A 66 -1.41 -7.92 -1.27
N LEU A 67 -2.71 -7.62 -1.21
CA LEU A 67 -3.24 -6.44 -0.54
C LEU A 67 -3.02 -6.52 0.97
N GLY A 68 -3.35 -7.64 1.60
CA GLY A 68 -3.12 -7.87 3.03
C GLY A 68 -1.65 -7.74 3.40
N ASP A 69 -0.77 -8.39 2.63
CA ASP A 69 0.68 -8.30 2.82
C ASP A 69 1.19 -6.86 2.67
N GLY A 70 0.77 -6.16 1.61
CA GLY A 70 1.16 -4.78 1.36
C GLY A 70 0.75 -3.83 2.49
N LEU A 71 -0.47 -3.98 3.02
CA LEU A 71 -0.94 -3.17 4.15
C LEU A 71 -0.15 -3.46 5.43
N SER A 72 0.09 -4.74 5.73
CA SER A 72 0.86 -5.17 6.90
C SER A 72 2.31 -4.67 6.87
N GLU A 73 2.98 -4.82 5.73
CA GLU A 73 4.36 -4.36 5.55
C GLU A 73 4.49 -2.84 5.63
N TYR A 74 3.53 -2.10 5.07
CA TYR A 74 3.53 -0.64 5.17
C TYR A 74 3.44 -0.21 6.64
N ARG A 75 2.55 -0.83 7.42
CA ARG A 75 2.44 -0.53 8.86
C ARG A 75 3.71 -0.91 9.63
N CYS A 76 4.38 -1.99 9.26
CA CYS A 76 5.68 -2.35 9.82
C CYS A 76 6.72 -1.25 9.56
N ALA A 77 6.76 -0.73 8.33
CA ALA A 77 7.65 0.36 7.95
C ALA A 77 7.41 1.63 8.80
N LEU A 78 6.16 1.97 9.11
CA LEU A 78 5.84 3.09 10.01
C LEU A 78 6.38 2.87 11.43
N LYS A 79 6.32 1.63 11.94
CA LYS A 79 6.89 1.28 13.25
C LYS A 79 8.41 1.38 13.26
N VAL A 80 9.06 0.98 12.16
CA VAL A 80 10.51 1.15 11.99
C VAL A 80 10.87 2.64 12.04
N MET A 81 10.16 3.51 11.31
CA MET A 81 10.37 4.96 11.38
C MET A 81 10.18 5.51 12.80
N ALA A 82 9.20 4.98 13.55
CA ALA A 82 8.95 5.41 14.92
C ALA A 82 10.11 5.09 15.89
N GLY A 83 11.01 4.16 15.53
CA GLY A 83 12.26 3.90 16.26
C GLY A 83 13.10 5.17 16.46
N PHE A 84 13.09 6.08 15.49
CA PHE A 84 13.75 7.39 15.57
C PHE A 84 13.39 8.20 16.82
N PHE A 85 12.18 8.08 17.34
CA PHE A 85 11.77 8.85 18.54
C PHE A 85 12.36 8.27 19.84
N SER A 86 12.90 7.05 19.80
CA SER A 86 13.49 6.40 20.97
C SER A 86 14.97 6.76 21.15
N ASP A 87 15.73 6.80 20.06
CA ASP A 87 17.19 6.97 20.07
C ASP A 87 17.71 8.14 19.22
N GLY A 88 16.85 8.76 18.41
CA GLY A 88 17.21 9.86 17.51
C GLY A 88 18.01 9.42 16.27
N ASP A 89 18.15 8.11 16.01
CA ASP A 89 18.93 7.61 14.88
C ASP A 89 18.18 7.79 13.54
N PRO A 90 18.70 8.62 12.60
CA PRO A 90 18.14 8.79 11.27
C PRO A 90 17.97 7.50 10.46
N SER A 91 18.73 6.45 10.77
CA SER A 91 18.69 5.16 10.07
C SER A 91 17.30 4.51 10.11
N HIS A 92 16.57 4.69 11.21
CA HIS A 92 15.17 4.23 11.35
C HIS A 92 14.25 4.84 10.30
N ILE A 93 14.42 6.14 10.03
CA ILE A 93 13.63 6.84 9.02
C ILE A 93 14.00 6.33 7.62
N GLN A 94 15.29 6.20 7.32
CA GLN A 94 15.75 5.73 6.00
C GLN A 94 15.26 4.32 5.70
N LEU A 95 15.49 3.38 6.63
CA LEU A 95 15.04 1.99 6.51
C LEU A 95 13.52 1.90 6.39
N GLY A 96 12.79 2.69 7.19
CA GLY A 96 11.35 2.75 7.10
C GLY A 96 10.85 3.25 5.74
N ILE A 97 11.52 4.24 5.11
CA ILE A 97 11.09 4.74 3.80
C ILE A 97 11.26 3.65 2.73
N GLU A 98 12.37 2.93 2.75
CA GLU A 98 12.64 1.84 1.82
C GLU A 98 11.59 0.73 1.96
N GLN A 99 11.27 0.33 3.18
CA GLN A 99 10.22 -0.65 3.44
C GLN A 99 8.83 -0.15 3.01
N ALA A 100 8.50 1.11 3.29
CA ALA A 100 7.24 1.72 2.87
C ALA A 100 7.13 1.81 1.34
N PHE A 101 8.24 2.01 0.64
CA PHE A 101 8.27 2.00 -0.83
C PHE A 101 7.93 0.62 -1.38
N ILE A 102 8.58 -0.44 -0.88
CA ILE A 102 8.32 -1.83 -1.29
C ILE A 102 6.85 -2.20 -1.02
N ALA A 103 6.33 -1.86 0.15
CA ALA A 103 4.93 -2.09 0.50
C ALA A 103 3.98 -1.33 -0.46
N ASN A 104 4.31 -0.08 -0.78
CA ASN A 104 3.54 0.72 -1.74
C ASN A 104 3.54 0.11 -3.15
N GLU A 105 4.66 -0.46 -3.62
CA GLU A 105 4.70 -1.18 -4.90
C GLU A 105 3.75 -2.38 -4.93
N LYS A 106 3.65 -3.13 -3.82
CA LYS A 106 2.67 -4.23 -3.69
C LYS A 106 1.24 -3.72 -3.78
N LEU A 107 0.91 -2.65 -3.07
CA LEU A 107 -0.43 -2.03 -3.11
C LEU A 107 -0.78 -1.54 -4.52
N ILE A 108 0.17 -0.97 -5.25
CA ILE A 108 0.00 -0.57 -6.65
C ILE A 108 -0.20 -1.79 -7.56
N LYS A 109 0.50 -2.90 -7.31
CA LYS A 109 0.34 -4.14 -8.09
C LYS A 109 -1.07 -4.71 -7.98
N VAL A 110 -1.67 -4.71 -6.79
CA VAL A 110 -3.07 -5.13 -6.58
C VAL A 110 -4.02 -4.31 -7.44
N LEU A 111 -3.82 -3.00 -7.52
CA LEU A 111 -4.66 -2.11 -8.33
C LEU A 111 -4.59 -2.47 -9.82
N HIS A 112 -3.40 -2.79 -10.33
CA HIS A 112 -3.26 -3.23 -11.72
C HIS A 112 -3.89 -4.60 -11.99
N MET A 113 -3.88 -5.51 -11.02
CA MET A 113 -4.57 -6.80 -11.13
C MET A 113 -6.08 -6.60 -11.26
N ALA A 114 -6.67 -5.76 -10.40
CA ALA A 114 -8.09 -5.44 -10.45
C ALA A 114 -8.51 -4.74 -11.78
N ASP A 115 -7.66 -3.86 -12.32
CA ASP A 115 -7.93 -3.18 -13.61
C ASP A 115 -7.88 -4.12 -14.82
N GLN A 116 -7.18 -5.26 -14.72
CA GLN A 116 -7.11 -6.26 -15.80
C GLN A 116 -8.30 -7.23 -15.79
N GLU A 117 -8.85 -7.58 -14.61
CA GLU A 117 -10.06 -8.40 -14.51
C GLU A 117 -11.33 -7.67 -14.98
N GLY A 118 -11.34 -6.33 -14.93
CA GLY A 118 -12.44 -5.50 -15.43
C GLY A 118 -12.48 -5.28 -16.94
N LYS A 119 -11.48 -5.76 -17.70
CA LYS A 119 -11.48 -5.70 -19.17
C LYS A 119 -11.84 -7.08 -19.72
N PRO A 120 -12.96 -7.23 -20.47
CA PRO A 120 -13.20 -8.49 -21.15
C PRO A 120 -11.99 -8.78 -22.05
N SER A 121 -11.43 -9.98 -21.92
CA SER A 121 -10.48 -10.49 -22.88
C SER A 121 -11.16 -10.46 -24.25
N SER A 122 -10.79 -9.51 -25.10
CA SER A 122 -11.09 -9.57 -26.53
C SER A 122 -10.31 -10.76 -27.10
N GLY A 123 -10.88 -11.96 -26.95
CA GLY A 123 -10.32 -13.23 -27.34
C GLY A 123 -11.41 -14.17 -27.84
N GLU A 124 -11.63 -14.10 -29.15
CA GLU A 124 -12.11 -15.17 -30.04
C GLU A 124 -13.56 -15.65 -29.92
N SER A 125 -14.42 -15.15 -30.83
CA SER A 125 -15.51 -15.98 -31.37
C SER A 125 -15.02 -16.62 -32.67
N GLN A 126 -14.65 -17.89 -32.58
CA GLN A 126 -14.61 -18.79 -33.74
C GLN A 126 -16.01 -18.83 -34.36
N GLY A 127 -16.20 -18.10 -35.45
CA GLY A 127 -17.37 -18.20 -36.32
C GLY A 127 -17.08 -19.19 -37.43
N ASN A 128 -17.25 -20.48 -37.12
CA ASN A 128 -17.35 -21.54 -38.10
C ASN A 128 -18.61 -21.29 -38.96
N THR A 129 -18.46 -20.85 -40.20
CA THR A 129 -19.55 -20.91 -41.20
C THR A 129 -19.15 -21.89 -42.28
N VAL A 130 -19.64 -23.12 -42.10
CA VAL A 130 -19.87 -24.06 -43.18
C VAL A 130 -21.15 -23.63 -43.88
N MET A 131 -21.03 -23.12 -45.11
CA MET A 131 -21.76 -23.59 -46.31
C MET A 131 -21.28 -22.82 -47.53
#